data_AF-A0AAW9KGK3-F1
#
_entry.id   AF-A0AAW9KGK3-F1
#
_cell.length_a   1.000
_cell.length_b   1.000
_cell.length_c   1.000
_cell.angle_alpha   90.00
_cell.angle_beta   90.00
_cell.angle_gamma   90.00
#
_symmetry.space_group_name_H-M   'P 1'
#
loop_
_entity.id
_entity.type
_entity.pdbx_description
1 polymer ?
#
loop_
_entity_poly.entity_id
_entity_poly.type
_entity_poly.pdbx_seq_one_letter_code
_entity_poly.pdbx_strand_id
1 'polypeptide(L)'
;GYGASRNEARQLVNHGHFLVNGKKVDIPSFKVSVNDEITVTEKSRGTEKFKTFVENPKTLPKWLEANVENYSGKVVAEPAREDIDVPVNETLIVELYSK
;
A
#
# COMPACT_ATOMS: atom_id res chain seq x y z
N GLY A 1 0.05 -7.38 1.68
CA GLY A 1 1.08 -6.33 1.80
C GLY A 1 1.66 -6.28 3.20
N TYR A 2 2.44 -5.24 3.49
CA TYR A 2 3.27 -5.09 4.71
C TYR A 2 2.52 -4.84 6.03
N GLY A 3 1.21 -4.61 6.01
CA GLY A 3 0.39 -4.51 7.23
C GLY A 3 -0.57 -5.70 7.31
N ALA A 4 -0.77 -6.26 8.50
CA ALA A 4 -1.78 -7.30 8.70
C ALA A 4 -3.20 -6.72 8.66
N SER A 5 -3.37 -5.46 9.05
CA SER A 5 -4.64 -4.70 9.01
C SER A 5 -4.45 -3.30 8.43
N ARG A 6 -5.56 -2.63 8.06
CA ARG A 6 -5.54 -1.21 7.62
C ARG A 6 -5.00 -0.28 8.71
N ASN A 7 -5.31 -0.57 9.97
CA ASN A 7 -4.83 0.21 11.12
C ASN A 7 -3.31 0.07 11.30
N GLU A 8 -2.80 -1.17 11.21
CA GLU A 8 -1.36 -1.41 11.28
C GLU A 8 -0.63 -0.79 10.09
N ALA A 9 -1.16 -0.90 8.88
CA ALA A 9 -0.59 -0.24 7.71
C ALA A 9 -0.49 1.29 7.91
N ARG A 10 -1.53 1.92 8.47
CA ARG A 10 -1.53 3.36 8.81
C ARG A 10 -0.44 3.70 9.83
N GLN A 11 -0.25 2.85 10.84
CA GLN A 11 0.81 3.04 11.83
C GLN A 11 2.20 2.96 11.18
N LEU A 12 2.40 1.98 10.31
CA LEU A 12 3.67 1.82 9.61
C LEU A 12 4.02 3.03 8.74
N VAL A 13 3.02 3.60 8.07
CA VAL A 13 3.19 4.86 7.31
C VAL A 13 3.51 6.02 8.25
N ASN A 14 2.72 6.25 9.31
CA ASN A 14 2.95 7.35 10.26
C ASN A 14 4.34 7.31 10.92
N HIS A 15 4.89 6.11 11.15
CA HIS A 15 6.23 5.96 11.71
C HIS A 15 7.34 6.21 10.68
N GLY A 16 6.98 6.42 9.41
CA GLY A 16 7.90 6.79 8.34
C GLY A 16 8.77 5.63 7.87
N HIS A 17 8.24 4.41 7.87
CA HIS A 17 8.97 3.24 7.40
C HIS A 17 9.12 3.20 5.86
N PHE A 18 8.32 3.98 5.13
CA PHE A 18 8.27 3.98 3.66
C PHE A 18 8.86 5.25 3.04
N LEU A 19 9.41 5.07 1.84
CA LEU A 19 9.89 6.09 0.93
C LEU A 19 9.07 5.98 -0.36
N VAL A 20 8.58 7.09 -0.90
CA VAL A 20 7.96 7.15 -2.23
C VAL A 20 8.91 7.93 -3.14
N ASN A 21 9.38 7.31 -4.22
CA ASN A 21 10.36 7.87 -5.15
C ASN A 21 11.61 8.43 -4.41
N GLY A 22 12.08 7.69 -3.41
CA GLY A 22 13.24 8.06 -2.57
C GLY A 22 12.97 9.14 -1.51
N LYS A 23 11.77 9.72 -1.44
CA LYS A 23 11.39 10.70 -0.40
C LYS A 23 10.63 10.04 0.73
N LYS A 24 10.94 10.41 1.98
CA LYS A 24 10.21 9.91 3.15
C LYS A 24 8.77 10.41 3.12
N VAL A 25 7.83 9.48 3.21
CA VAL A 25 6.40 9.78 3.29
C VAL A 25 5.85 9.13 4.55
N ASP A 26 5.37 9.98 5.47
CA ASP A 26 4.74 9.59 6.73
C ASP A 26 3.25 9.98 6.81
N ILE A 27 2.66 10.36 5.66
CA ILE A 27 1.27 10.79 5.55
C ILE A 27 0.41 9.64 4.99
N PRO A 28 -0.50 9.02 5.77
CA PRO A 28 -1.31 7.90 5.30
C PRO A 28 -2.38 8.27 4.27
N SER A 29 -2.71 9.55 4.15
CA SER A 29 -3.60 10.07 3.11
C SER A 29 -2.87 10.45 1.82
N PHE A 30 -1.58 10.12 1.70
CA PHE A 30 -0.83 10.34 0.48
C PHE A 30 -1.44 9.55 -0.67
N LYS A 31 -1.71 10.22 -1.79
CA LYS A 31 -2.22 9.59 -3.00
C LYS A 31 -1.03 9.17 -3.88
N VAL A 32 -0.93 7.87 -4.12
CA VAL A 32 0.05 7.30 -5.04
C VAL A 32 -0.43 7.43 -6.48
N SER A 33 0.50 7.67 -7.40
CA SER A 33 0.26 7.76 -8.84
C SER A 33 0.83 6.54 -9.55
N VAL A 34 0.38 6.30 -10.78
CA VAL A 34 0.97 5.26 -11.63
C VAL A 34 2.46 5.55 -11.84
N ASN A 35 3.27 4.49 -11.76
CA ASN A 35 4.73 4.49 -11.76
C ASN A 35 5.42 4.94 -10.48
N ASP A 36 4.69 5.29 -9.42
CA ASP A 36 5.33 5.55 -8.13
C ASP A 36 6.01 4.28 -7.60
N GLU A 37 7.25 4.46 -7.17
CA GLU A 37 8.06 3.42 -6.53
C GLU A 37 8.07 3.62 -5.02
N ILE A 38 7.53 2.64 -4.30
CA ILE A 38 7.41 2.63 -2.85
C ILE A 38 8.49 1.68 -2.32
N THR A 39 9.43 2.19 -1.55
CA THR A 39 10.51 1.38 -0.95
C THR A 39 10.47 1.46 0.57
N VAL A 40 10.93 0.40 1.25
CA VAL A 40 11.12 0.41 2.70
C VAL A 40 12.48 1.00 3.04
N THR A 41 12.52 1.91 4.01
CA THR A 41 13.76 2.51 4.54
C THR A 41 14.71 1.44 5.08
N GLU A 42 16.03 1.63 4.89
CA GLU A 42 17.04 0.64 5.30
C GLU A 42 16.96 0.25 6.78
N LYS A 43 16.72 1.23 7.67
CA LYS A 43 16.55 1.00 9.11
C LYS A 43 15.40 0.04 9.41
N SER A 44 14.34 0.09 8.61
CA SER A 44 13.11 -0.68 8.81
C SER A 44 13.22 -2.07 8.18
N ARG A 45 14.03 -2.25 7.12
CA ARG A 45 14.31 -3.57 6.53
C ARG A 45 14.92 -4.56 7.54
N GLY A 46 15.66 -4.05 8.52
CA GLY A 46 16.26 -4.85 9.58
C GLY A 46 15.26 -5.38 10.63
N THR A 47 14.06 -4.81 10.71
CA THR A 47 13.05 -5.20 11.71
C THR A 47 12.43 -6.56 11.36
N GLU A 48 12.28 -7.44 12.36
CA GLU A 48 11.69 -8.78 12.19
C GLU A 48 10.37 -8.76 11.43
N LYS A 49 9.51 -7.76 11.70
CA LYS A 49 8.24 -7.60 10.98
C LYS A 49 8.40 -7.62 9.45
N PHE A 50 9.30 -6.80 8.91
CA PHE A 50 9.48 -6.72 7.45
C PHE A 50 10.11 -8.00 6.88
N LYS A 51 10.93 -8.71 7.67
CA LYS A 51 11.48 -10.02 7.28
C LYS A 51 10.41 -11.10 7.21
N THR A 52 9.54 -11.19 8.21
CA THR A 52 8.43 -12.15 8.22
C THR A 52 7.47 -11.93 7.04
N PHE A 53 7.26 -10.67 6.61
CA PHE A 53 6.46 -10.38 5.42
C PHE A 53 7.13 -10.80 4.10
N VAL A 54 8.46 -10.75 4.03
CA VAL A 54 9.21 -11.24 2.87
C VAL A 54 9.10 -12.76 2.75
N GLU A 55 9.10 -13.47 3.87
CA GLU A 55 8.95 -14.93 3.91
C GLU A 55 7.52 -15.40 3.55
N ASN A 56 6.51 -14.57 3.82
CA ASN A 56 5.10 -14.86 3.53
C ASN A 56 4.43 -13.72 2.76
N PRO A 57 4.75 -13.55 1.45
CA PRO A 57 4.14 -12.52 0.64
C PRO A 57 2.65 -12.83 0.43
N LYS A 58 1.78 -11.91 0.85
CA LYS A 58 0.34 -11.97 0.52
C LYS A 58 0.13 -11.71 -0.97
N THR A 59 -0.88 -12.34 -1.55
CA THR A 59 -1.35 -12.05 -2.91
C THR A 59 -1.66 -10.56 -3.06
N LEU A 60 -1.11 -9.95 -4.11
CA LEU A 60 -1.31 -8.55 -4.45
C LEU A 60 -2.29 -8.45 -5.63
N PRO A 61 -3.07 -7.36 -5.70
CA PRO A 61 -3.93 -7.08 -6.85
C PRO A 61 -3.09 -6.75 -8.08
N LYS A 62 -3.66 -6.93 -9.28
CA LYS A 62 -2.95 -6.82 -10.57
C LYS A 62 -2.30 -5.47 -10.84
N TRP A 63 -2.81 -4.40 -10.24
CA TRP A 63 -2.31 -3.03 -10.42
C TRP A 63 -1.09 -2.71 -9.54
N LEU A 64 -0.69 -3.62 -8.64
CA LEU A 64 0.48 -3.52 -7.79
C LEU A 64 1.50 -4.60 -8.11
N GLU A 65 2.74 -4.19 -8.32
CA GLU A 65 3.89 -5.08 -8.43
C GLU A 65 4.72 -4.95 -7.14
N ALA A 66 5.18 -6.07 -6.59
CA ALA A 66 6.11 -6.05 -5.47
C ALA A 66 7.37 -6.83 -5.80
N ASN A 67 8.50 -6.21 -5.53
CA ASN A 67 9.80 -6.85 -5.55
C ASN A 67 10.24 -7.06 -4.09
N VAL A 68 10.11 -8.32 -3.67
CA VAL A 68 10.34 -8.81 -2.32
C VAL A 68 11.82 -8.68 -1.92
N GLU A 69 12.74 -8.90 -2.86
CA GLU A 69 14.18 -8.83 -2.63
C GLU A 69 14.64 -7.40 -2.28
N ASN A 70 14.07 -6.42 -2.98
CA ASN A 70 14.42 -5.01 -2.81
C ASN A 70 13.56 -4.28 -1.77
N TYR A 71 12.62 -4.96 -1.11
CA TYR A 71 11.60 -4.33 -0.26
C TYR A 71 10.93 -3.14 -0.96
N SER A 72 10.58 -3.35 -2.22
CA SER A 72 10.05 -2.32 -3.11
C SER A 72 8.73 -2.77 -3.71
N GLY A 73 7.85 -1.82 -4.00
CA GLY A 73 6.60 -2.06 -4.71
C GLY A 73 6.32 -0.90 -5.65
N LYS A 74 5.80 -1.21 -6.83
CA LYS A 74 5.48 -0.24 -7.87
C LYS A 74 4.00 -0.27 -8.18
N VAL A 75 3.43 0.91 -8.37
CA VAL A 75 2.08 1.07 -8.92
C VAL A 75 2.18 0.95 -10.44
N VAL A 76 1.65 -0.13 -11.02
CA VAL A 76 1.77 -0.40 -12.46
C VAL A 76 0.60 0.18 -13.25
N ALA A 77 -0.58 0.25 -12.64
CA ALA A 77 -1.79 0.77 -13.27
C ALA A 77 -2.72 1.44 -12.25
N GLU A 78 -3.69 2.20 -12.73
CA GLU A 78 -4.82 2.61 -11.90
C GLU A 78 -5.74 1.41 -11.67
N PRO A 79 -6.30 1.24 -10.45
CA PRO A 79 -7.19 0.13 -10.14
C PRO A 79 -8.49 0.24 -10.95
N ALA A 80 -8.86 -0.81 -11.67
CA ALA A 80 -10.18 -0.90 -12.29
C ALA A 80 -11.23 -1.27 -11.23
N ARG A 81 -12.52 -1.03 -11.53
CA ARG A 81 -13.61 -1.38 -10.60
C ARG A 81 -13.62 -2.85 -10.23
N GLU A 82 -13.27 -3.70 -11.18
CA GLU A 82 -13.19 -5.16 -11.05
C GLU A 82 -12.04 -5.62 -10.14
N ASP A 83 -11.01 -4.78 -9.94
CA ASP A 83 -9.88 -5.07 -9.05
C ASP A 83 -10.19 -4.73 -7.58
N ILE A 84 -11.34 -4.08 -7.31
CA ILE A 84 -11.75 -3.69 -5.96
C ILE A 84 -12.60 -4.79 -5.34
N ASP A 85 -11.97 -5.64 -4.54
CA ASP A 85 -12.60 -6.76 -3.82
C ASP A 85 -13.46 -6.31 -2.60
N VAL A 86 -13.64 -5.00 -2.41
CA VAL A 86 -14.48 -4.48 -1.32
C VAL A 86 -15.94 -4.44 -1.79
N PRO A 87 -16.87 -5.15 -1.12
CA PRO A 87 -18.28 -5.15 -1.46
C PRO A 87 -18.92 -3.83 -1.02
N VAL A 88 -18.66 -2.76 -1.78
CA VAL A 88 -19.27 -1.44 -1.60
C VAL A 88 -20.22 -1.20 -2.75
N ASN A 89 -21.47 -0.85 -2.44
CA ASN A 89 -22.42 -0.34 -3.42
C ASN A 89 -22.27 1.18 -3.49
N GLU A 90 -21.58 1.65 -4.53
CA GLU A 90 -21.29 3.07 -4.74
C GLU A 90 -22.56 3.90 -4.99
N THR A 91 -23.61 3.30 -5.58
CA THR A 91 -24.88 3.97 -5.83
C THR A 91 -25.51 4.48 -4.54
N LEU A 92 -25.47 3.68 -3.47
CA LEU A 92 -26.00 4.08 -2.15
C LEU A 92 -25.23 5.26 -1.55
N ILE A 93 -23.93 5.37 -1.84
CA ILE A 93 -23.09 6.49 -1.36
C ILE A 93 -23.45 7.77 -2.13
N VAL A 94 -23.62 7.69 -3.45
CA VAL A 94 -24.02 8.84 -4.28
C VAL A 94 -25.41 9.35 -3.89
N GLU A 95 -26.36 8.43 -3.69
CA GLU A 95 -27.72 8.76 -3.23
C GLU A 95 -27.71 9.46 -1.86
N LEU A 96 -26.84 9.03 -0.94
CA LEU A 96 -26.72 9.64 0.39
C LEU A 96 -26.23 11.10 0.32
N TYR A 97 -25.24 11.39 -0.53
CA TYR A 97 -24.66 12.74 -0.68
C TYR A 97 -25.47 13.66 -1.61
N SER A 98 -26.48 13.13 -2.31
CA SER A 98 -27.36 13.90 -3.20
C SER A 98 -28.63 14.43 -2.50
N LYS A 99 -28.79 14.16 -1.20
CA LYS A 99 -29.78 14.81 -0.33
C LYS A 99 -29.26 16.15 0.19
#